data_AF-A0A817MI43-F1
#
_entry.id   AF-A0A817MI43-F1
#
_cell.length_a   1.000
_cell.length_b   1.000
_cell.length_c   1.000
_cell.angle_alpha   90.00
_cell.angle_beta   90.00
_cell.angle_gamma   90.00
#
_symmetry.space_group_name_H-M   'P 1'
#
loop_
_entity.id
_entity.type
_entity.pdbx_description
1 polymer ?
#
loop_
_entity_poly.entity_id
_entity_poly.type
_entity_poly.pdbx_seq_one_letter_code
_entity_poly.pdbx_strand_id
1 'polypeptide(L)'
;MAADANEFLRKYIREYGYFLNKEIERNFKHITNTDEVDRNRYSGKLESCFQELSSLDKYALIFECLHGTKKIEDWHRQFFNYRRFLGNKMDEYKISGRNEELKNLLSIAQALSCIDRFCAIVLSDNGFHALHRQYQIEIARMSREAYNMVIDYIMKGDYANSDLALSDIIEDSSNSKYLTQIKNDLQCSLSKIMKNTQILAHSLDGKIEQDEDNRNKIREINENIEKIRIVLNRHRIMKLMDEKMKKDLQNFENEINQIVSKAILNGLQSIELFINVNHFLEAEQYMKNLVRAQRELADYYTSKLVENKIEELKTRLSTLANDILQRYDFEDINSYTKNPPRDLLDRLKKVSSGGYARYTQVYRSLMEKIRVNFSLAIDQVCDNSSRDRSAKIRSIKHAFYFLPDELKTVFELQIDQLNQLNTNEQQLIEFD
;
A
#
# COMPACT_ATOMS: atom_id res chain seq x y z
N MET A 1 16.93 -92.56 0.69
CA MET A 1 16.95 -91.87 2.00
C MET A 1 17.92 -90.69 2.04
N ALA A 2 19.25 -90.88 2.01
CA ALA A 2 20.18 -89.73 2.04
C ALA A 2 20.16 -88.87 0.75
N ALA A 3 19.96 -89.50 -0.42
CA ALA A 3 19.80 -88.79 -1.70
C ALA A 3 18.52 -87.94 -1.74
N ASP A 4 17.38 -88.51 -1.32
CA ASP A 4 16.09 -87.81 -1.26
C ASP A 4 16.13 -86.63 -0.28
N ALA A 5 16.74 -86.80 0.89
CA ALA A 5 16.89 -85.73 1.88
C ALA A 5 17.75 -84.56 1.35
N ASN A 6 18.82 -84.84 0.61
CA ASN A 6 19.64 -83.83 -0.05
C ASN A 6 18.87 -83.08 -1.15
N GLU A 7 17.98 -83.76 -1.87
CA GLU A 7 17.16 -83.13 -2.91
C GLU A 7 16.09 -82.21 -2.29
N PHE A 8 15.43 -82.63 -1.20
CA PHE A 8 14.51 -81.78 -0.44
C PHE A 8 15.21 -80.54 0.14
N LEU A 9 16.41 -80.70 0.69
CA LEU A 9 17.18 -79.59 1.24
C LEU A 9 17.59 -78.59 0.14
N ARG A 10 18.04 -79.08 -1.02
CA ARG A 10 18.34 -78.23 -2.19
C ARG A 10 17.11 -77.47 -2.68
N LYS A 11 15.95 -78.12 -2.72
CA LYS A 11 14.69 -77.47 -3.08
C LYS A 11 14.32 -76.37 -2.08
N TYR A 12 14.39 -76.66 -0.78
CA TYR A 12 14.14 -75.68 0.28
C TYR A 12 15.05 -74.45 0.17
N ILE A 13 16.37 -74.67 -0.02
CA ILE A 13 17.34 -73.59 -0.18
C ILE A 13 16.97 -72.70 -1.38
N ARG A 14 16.62 -73.30 -2.53
CA ARG A 14 16.19 -72.54 -3.71
C ARG A 14 14.94 -71.69 -3.46
N GLU A 15 13.91 -72.28 -2.85
CA GLU A 15 12.67 -71.57 -2.51
C GLU A 15 12.91 -70.41 -1.53
N TYR A 16 13.75 -70.65 -0.52
CA TYR A 16 14.16 -69.62 0.42
C TYR A 16 14.93 -68.48 -0.29
N GLY A 17 15.82 -68.81 -1.22
CA GLY A 17 16.50 -67.82 -2.04
C GLY A 17 15.58 -67.00 -2.93
N TYR A 18 14.50 -67.59 -3.41
CA TYR A 18 13.46 -66.89 -4.16
C TYR A 18 12.65 -65.96 -3.26
N PHE A 19 12.26 -66.44 -2.07
CA PHE A 19 11.60 -65.64 -1.04
C PHE A 19 12.43 -64.42 -0.65
N LEU A 20 13.72 -64.60 -0.35
CA LEU A 20 14.62 -63.52 0.05
C LEU A 20 14.72 -62.44 -1.04
N ASN A 21 14.85 -62.85 -2.30
CA ASN A 21 14.90 -61.88 -3.42
C ASN A 21 13.59 -61.10 -3.56
N LYS A 22 12.43 -61.77 -3.39
CA LYS A 22 11.12 -61.11 -3.39
C LYS A 22 10.96 -60.11 -2.26
N GLU A 23 11.43 -60.43 -1.06
CA GLU A 23 11.39 -59.50 0.07
C GLU A 23 12.29 -58.29 -0.18
N ILE A 24 13.48 -58.47 -0.74
CA ILE A 24 14.35 -57.36 -1.15
C ILE A 24 13.63 -56.45 -2.16
N GLU A 25 13.07 -57.02 -3.25
CA GLU A 25 12.32 -56.25 -4.26
C GLU A 25 11.14 -55.49 -3.67
N ARG A 26 10.39 -56.15 -2.77
CA ARG A 26 9.23 -55.57 -2.12
C ARG A 26 9.62 -54.40 -1.22
N ASN A 27 10.62 -54.58 -0.35
CA ASN A 27 11.08 -53.52 0.54
C ASN A 27 11.66 -52.36 -0.26
N PHE A 28 12.44 -52.61 -1.32
CA PHE A 28 12.93 -51.58 -2.21
C PHE A 28 11.80 -50.78 -2.86
N LYS A 29 10.80 -51.44 -3.45
CA LYS A 29 9.62 -50.76 -4.05
C LYS A 29 8.84 -49.95 -3.04
N HIS A 30 8.71 -50.42 -1.80
CA HIS A 30 8.05 -49.65 -0.76
C HIS A 30 8.84 -48.38 -0.43
N ILE A 31 10.16 -48.47 -0.23
CA ILE A 31 11.00 -47.29 0.03
C ILE A 31 10.85 -46.23 -1.07
N THR A 32 10.73 -46.63 -2.34
CA THR A 32 10.60 -45.69 -3.46
C THR A 32 9.20 -45.11 -3.65
N ASN A 33 8.14 -45.76 -3.13
CA ASN A 33 6.75 -45.46 -3.47
C ASN A 33 5.85 -45.08 -2.28
N THR A 34 6.28 -45.26 -1.02
CA THR A 34 5.47 -44.95 0.18
C THR A 34 5.90 -43.65 0.84
N ASP A 35 5.09 -43.16 1.79
CA ASP A 35 5.39 -41.97 2.59
C ASP A 35 6.59 -42.15 3.54
N GLU A 36 7.15 -41.04 4.03
CA GLU A 36 8.43 -40.96 4.74
C GLU A 36 8.52 -41.83 6.01
N VAL A 37 7.47 -41.88 6.82
CA VAL A 37 7.42 -42.67 8.07
C VAL A 37 7.57 -44.17 7.79
N ASP A 38 6.98 -44.64 6.70
CA ASP A 38 7.03 -46.03 6.31
C ASP A 38 8.40 -46.42 5.71
N ARG A 39 9.13 -45.47 5.11
CA ARG A 39 10.44 -45.73 4.46
C ARG A 39 11.49 -46.28 5.41
N ASN A 40 11.59 -45.73 6.62
CA ASN A 40 12.58 -46.18 7.61
C ASN A 40 12.33 -47.62 8.08
N ARG A 41 11.06 -48.03 8.17
CA ARG A 41 10.71 -49.41 8.51
C ARG A 41 11.14 -50.37 7.40
N TYR A 42 10.92 -50.01 6.14
CA TYR A 42 11.30 -50.83 5.01
C TYR A 42 12.82 -50.82 4.77
N SER A 43 13.53 -49.74 5.10
CA SER A 43 15.00 -49.68 4.98
C SER A 43 15.69 -50.62 5.94
N GLY A 44 15.24 -50.72 7.20
CA GLY A 44 15.79 -51.67 8.16
C GLY A 44 15.55 -53.13 7.77
N LYS A 45 14.39 -53.43 7.17
CA LYS A 45 14.12 -54.78 6.61
C LYS A 45 15.01 -55.09 5.41
N LEU A 46 15.17 -54.11 4.51
CA LEU A 46 16.02 -54.24 3.34
C LEU A 46 17.48 -54.52 3.74
N GLU A 47 17.99 -53.79 4.72
CA GLU A 47 19.35 -53.99 5.25
C GLU A 47 19.51 -55.41 5.83
N SER A 48 18.58 -55.86 6.66
CA SER A 48 18.59 -57.23 7.23
C SER A 48 18.61 -58.30 6.14
N CYS A 49 17.79 -58.17 5.09
CA CYS A 49 17.78 -59.13 3.98
C CYS A 49 19.13 -59.20 3.25
N PHE A 50 19.82 -58.06 3.07
CA PHE A 50 21.14 -58.05 2.43
C PHE A 50 22.25 -58.57 3.34
N GLN A 51 22.18 -58.29 4.65
CA GLN A 51 23.08 -58.89 5.62
C GLN A 51 22.92 -60.41 5.64
N GLU A 52 21.69 -60.91 5.61
CA GLU A 52 21.38 -62.34 5.53
C GLU A 52 21.95 -62.96 4.24
N LEU A 53 21.64 -62.38 3.07
CA LEU A 53 22.18 -62.85 1.78
C LEU A 53 23.72 -62.89 1.77
N SER A 54 24.37 -61.84 2.28
CA SER A 54 25.83 -61.74 2.30
C SER A 54 26.47 -62.71 3.29
N SER A 55 25.79 -63.02 4.40
CA SER A 55 26.29 -63.95 5.41
C SER A 55 26.35 -65.40 4.91
N LEU A 56 25.50 -65.74 3.92
CA LEU A 56 25.42 -67.08 3.33
C LEU A 56 26.64 -67.44 2.48
N ASP A 57 27.46 -66.47 2.07
CA ASP A 57 28.71 -66.68 1.32
C ASP A 57 29.72 -67.55 2.11
N LYS A 58 29.64 -67.52 3.45
CA LYS A 58 30.42 -68.41 4.33
C LYS A 58 30.09 -69.90 4.12
N TYR A 59 28.95 -70.20 3.51
CA TYR A 59 28.47 -71.55 3.21
C TYR A 59 28.42 -71.78 1.69
N ALA A 60 29.59 -71.99 1.08
CA ALA A 60 29.77 -72.04 -0.38
C ALA A 60 28.71 -72.88 -1.14
N LEU A 61 28.38 -74.09 -0.68
CA LEU A 61 27.39 -74.96 -1.34
C LEU A 61 25.95 -74.41 -1.27
N ILE A 62 25.59 -73.77 -0.15
CA ILE A 62 24.29 -73.10 0.01
C ILE A 62 24.24 -71.87 -0.90
N PHE A 63 25.31 -71.08 -0.88
CA PHE A 63 25.43 -69.86 -1.68
C PHE A 63 25.38 -70.14 -3.19
N GLU A 64 26.05 -71.20 -3.64
CA GLU A 64 25.99 -71.68 -5.02
C GLU A 64 24.57 -72.13 -5.40
N CYS A 65 23.89 -72.91 -4.54
CA CYS A 65 22.51 -73.35 -4.77
C CYS A 65 21.51 -72.18 -4.87
N LEU A 66 21.80 -71.06 -4.19
CA LEU A 66 21.00 -69.84 -4.21
C LEU A 66 21.28 -68.93 -5.42
N HIS A 67 22.33 -69.23 -6.18
CA HIS A 67 22.95 -68.31 -7.14
C HIS A 67 23.31 -66.96 -6.48
N GLY A 68 23.88 -67.03 -5.27
CA GLY A 68 24.17 -65.88 -4.42
C GLY A 68 25.01 -64.81 -5.11
N THR A 69 26.12 -65.19 -5.76
CA THR A 69 27.00 -64.25 -6.47
C THR A 69 26.25 -63.44 -7.52
N LYS A 70 25.48 -64.12 -8.39
CA LYS A 70 24.70 -63.48 -9.44
C LYS A 70 23.66 -62.52 -8.86
N LYS A 71 22.96 -62.91 -7.79
CA LYS A 71 21.98 -62.05 -7.12
C LYS A 71 22.62 -60.80 -6.54
N ILE A 72 23.77 -60.93 -5.88
CA ILE A 72 24.51 -59.79 -5.32
C ILE A 72 24.93 -58.83 -6.45
N GLU A 73 25.48 -59.35 -7.55
CA GLU A 73 25.88 -58.55 -8.72
C GLU A 73 24.69 -57.83 -9.36
N ASP A 74 23.55 -58.50 -9.51
CA ASP A 74 22.32 -57.93 -10.06
C ASP A 74 21.82 -56.77 -9.17
N TRP A 75 21.80 -56.94 -7.84
CA TRP A 75 21.40 -55.90 -6.89
C TRP A 75 22.38 -54.74 -6.85
N HIS A 76 23.69 -55.00 -6.89
CA HIS A 76 24.70 -53.95 -6.99
C HIS A 76 24.48 -53.09 -8.23
N ARG A 77 24.24 -53.71 -9.39
CA ARG A 77 23.95 -53.00 -10.64
C ARG A 77 22.66 -52.19 -10.53
N GLN A 78 21.61 -52.75 -9.92
CA GLN A 78 20.33 -52.07 -9.74
C GLN A 78 20.45 -50.83 -8.85
N PHE A 79 21.14 -50.92 -7.71
CA PHE A 79 21.35 -49.77 -6.84
C PHE A 79 22.28 -48.73 -7.44
N PHE A 80 23.33 -49.14 -8.15
CA PHE A 80 24.19 -48.21 -8.88
C PHE A 80 23.38 -47.38 -9.89
N ASN A 81 22.56 -48.05 -10.71
CA ASN A 81 21.70 -47.39 -11.69
C ASN A 81 20.66 -46.49 -11.02
N TYR A 82 20.04 -46.96 -9.92
CA TYR A 82 19.03 -46.19 -9.21
C TYR A 82 19.62 -44.96 -8.52
N ARG A 83 20.80 -45.06 -7.91
CA ARG A 83 21.53 -43.93 -7.34
C ARG A 83 21.78 -42.86 -8.40
N ARG A 84 22.24 -43.27 -9.59
CA ARG A 84 22.46 -42.34 -10.71
C ARG A 84 21.17 -41.69 -11.18
N PHE A 85 20.10 -42.45 -11.32
CA PHE A 85 18.77 -41.94 -11.65
C PHE A 85 18.30 -40.91 -10.61
N LEU A 86 18.43 -41.24 -9.32
CA LEU A 86 18.02 -40.38 -8.22
C LEU A 86 18.79 -39.05 -8.25
N GLY A 87 20.12 -39.10 -8.41
CA GLY A 87 20.94 -37.89 -8.55
C GLY A 87 20.52 -37.01 -9.73
N ASN A 88 20.34 -37.60 -10.91
CA ASN A 88 19.88 -36.86 -12.09
C ASN A 88 18.51 -36.20 -11.88
N LYS A 89 17.57 -36.90 -11.22
CA LYS A 89 16.23 -36.37 -10.94
C LYS A 89 16.25 -35.27 -9.89
N MET A 90 17.11 -35.39 -8.89
CA MET A 90 17.32 -34.33 -7.91
C MET A 90 17.90 -33.07 -8.58
N ASP A 91 18.84 -33.21 -9.52
CA ASP A 91 19.38 -32.07 -10.28
C ASP A 91 18.30 -31.40 -11.13
N GLU A 92 17.46 -32.19 -11.82
CA GLU A 92 16.33 -31.71 -12.61
C GLU A 92 15.31 -30.93 -11.77
N TYR A 93 14.94 -31.45 -10.60
CA TYR A 93 14.00 -30.79 -9.69
C TYR A 93 14.58 -29.54 -9.03
N LYS A 94 15.88 -29.55 -8.73
CA LYS A 94 16.60 -28.36 -8.31
C LYS A 94 16.53 -27.26 -9.36
N ILE A 95 16.86 -27.57 -10.62
CA ILE A 95 16.87 -26.58 -11.72
C ILE A 95 15.46 -26.04 -11.99
N SER A 96 14.44 -26.90 -11.87
CA SER A 96 13.04 -26.54 -12.14
C SER A 96 12.28 -25.97 -10.93
N GLY A 97 12.92 -25.81 -9.77
CA GLY A 97 12.29 -25.26 -8.56
C GLY A 97 11.24 -26.17 -7.90
N ARG A 98 11.26 -27.48 -8.18
CA ARG A 98 10.33 -28.48 -7.64
C ARG A 98 10.77 -28.97 -6.26
N ASN A 99 10.66 -28.08 -5.28
CA ASN A 99 11.22 -28.23 -3.95
C ASN A 99 10.61 -29.40 -3.13
N GLU A 100 9.30 -29.62 -3.24
CA GLU A 100 8.63 -30.73 -2.53
C GLU A 100 9.04 -32.09 -3.09
N GLU A 101 9.10 -32.21 -4.42
CA GLU A 101 9.57 -33.43 -5.08
C GLU A 101 11.05 -33.68 -4.76
N LEU A 102 11.87 -32.63 -4.70
CA LEU A 102 13.26 -32.72 -4.28
C LEU A 102 13.40 -33.24 -2.83
N LYS A 103 12.59 -32.73 -1.89
CA LYS A 103 12.54 -33.19 -0.49
C LYS A 103 12.11 -34.66 -0.40
N ASN A 104 11.15 -35.06 -1.22
CA ASN A 104 10.72 -36.44 -1.32
C ASN A 104 11.85 -37.38 -1.80
N LEU A 105 12.61 -36.97 -2.82
CA LEU A 105 13.77 -37.74 -3.28
C LEU A 105 14.88 -37.77 -2.22
N LEU A 106 15.08 -36.68 -1.47
CA LEU A 106 16.08 -36.60 -0.40
C LEU A 106 15.82 -37.66 0.68
N SER A 107 14.58 -37.80 1.15
CA SER A 107 14.24 -38.82 2.15
C SER A 107 14.34 -40.25 1.61
N ILE A 108 14.11 -40.47 0.30
CA ILE A 108 14.43 -41.77 -0.34
C ILE A 108 15.94 -42.04 -0.28
N ALA A 109 16.79 -41.06 -0.61
CA ALA A 109 18.25 -41.19 -0.52
C ALA A 109 18.71 -41.47 0.92
N GLN A 110 18.09 -40.82 1.90
CA GLN A 110 18.35 -41.07 3.31
C GLN A 110 18.02 -42.51 3.70
N ALA A 111 16.82 -42.98 3.36
CA ALA A 111 16.38 -44.34 3.66
C ALA A 111 17.30 -45.38 3.02
N LEU A 112 17.75 -45.16 1.78
CA LEU A 112 18.68 -46.05 1.07
C LEU A 112 20.13 -45.92 1.54
N SER A 113 20.48 -45.03 2.47
CA SER A 113 21.83 -45.00 3.03
C SER A 113 22.20 -46.28 3.80
N CYS A 114 21.21 -47.05 4.29
CA CYS A 114 21.45 -48.31 5.00
C CYS A 114 22.12 -49.38 4.12
N ILE A 115 21.96 -49.30 2.79
CA ILE A 115 22.54 -50.26 1.84
C ILE A 115 23.93 -49.86 1.33
N ASP A 116 24.47 -48.70 1.74
CA ASP A 116 25.78 -48.24 1.29
C ASP A 116 26.89 -49.24 1.65
N ARG A 117 26.81 -49.85 2.84
CA ARG A 117 27.76 -50.88 3.25
C ARG A 117 27.70 -52.12 2.36
N PHE A 118 26.50 -52.54 1.96
CA PHE A 118 26.32 -53.66 1.02
C PHE A 118 26.87 -53.33 -0.37
N CYS A 119 26.76 -52.07 -0.80
CA CYS A 119 27.20 -51.60 -2.11
C CYS A 119 28.61 -51.00 -2.12
N ALA A 120 29.40 -51.12 -1.05
CA ALA A 120 30.67 -50.39 -0.89
C ALA A 120 31.65 -50.62 -2.04
N ILE A 121 31.64 -51.82 -2.66
CA ILE A 121 32.51 -52.18 -3.79
C ILE A 121 32.14 -51.40 -5.07
N VAL A 122 30.87 -51.08 -5.26
CA VAL A 122 30.34 -50.49 -6.52
C VAL A 122 30.04 -48.99 -6.38
N LEU A 123 29.67 -48.54 -5.18
CA LEU A 123 29.38 -47.14 -4.89
C LEU A 123 30.56 -46.38 -4.26
N SER A 124 31.49 -47.07 -3.59
CA SER A 124 32.62 -46.45 -2.88
C SER A 124 32.15 -45.24 -2.03
N ASP A 125 32.87 -44.12 -2.09
CA ASP A 125 32.54 -42.88 -1.36
C ASP A 125 31.31 -42.14 -1.93
N ASN A 126 30.73 -42.63 -3.02
CA ASN A 126 29.65 -42.00 -3.77
C ASN A 126 28.28 -42.66 -3.52
N GLY A 127 28.09 -43.28 -2.35
CA GLY A 127 26.85 -43.92 -1.91
C GLY A 127 25.63 -42.97 -1.76
N PHE A 128 24.50 -43.54 -1.34
CA PHE A 128 23.27 -42.81 -1.06
C PHE A 128 23.43 -41.82 0.10
N HIS A 129 24.26 -42.14 1.11
CA HIS A 129 24.58 -41.21 2.20
C HIS A 129 25.26 -39.94 1.70
N ALA A 130 26.22 -40.07 0.78
CA ALA A 130 26.92 -38.94 0.18
C ALA A 130 25.95 -38.07 -0.65
N LEU A 131 25.11 -38.71 -1.47
CA LEU A 131 24.07 -38.03 -2.25
C LEU A 131 23.09 -37.27 -1.33
N HIS A 132 22.62 -37.91 -0.26
CA HIS A 132 21.76 -37.29 0.74
C HIS A 132 22.43 -36.07 1.38
N ARG A 133 23.67 -36.18 1.85
CA ARG A 133 24.39 -35.04 2.47
C ARG A 133 24.56 -33.87 1.51
N GLN A 134 24.93 -34.13 0.27
CA GLN A 134 25.12 -33.10 -0.74
C GLN A 134 23.84 -32.26 -0.92
N TYR A 135 22.71 -32.92 -1.15
CA TYR A 135 21.44 -32.24 -1.36
C TYR A 135 20.85 -31.65 -0.08
N GLN A 136 21.09 -32.25 1.08
CA GLN A 136 20.70 -31.67 2.36
C GLN A 136 21.37 -30.32 2.60
N ILE A 137 22.68 -30.21 2.35
CA ILE A 137 23.42 -28.95 2.46
C ILE A 137 22.88 -27.91 1.47
N GLU A 138 22.62 -28.33 0.23
CA GLU A 138 22.14 -27.44 -0.82
C GLU A 138 20.73 -26.92 -0.55
N ILE A 139 19.81 -27.79 -0.14
CA ILE A 139 18.45 -27.41 0.29
C ILE A 139 18.51 -26.43 1.46
N ALA A 140 19.36 -26.70 2.47
CA ALA A 140 19.52 -25.78 3.59
C ALA A 140 20.06 -24.40 3.15
N ARG A 141 20.96 -24.36 2.17
CA ARG A 141 21.46 -23.10 1.57
C ARG A 141 20.34 -22.35 0.84
N MET A 142 19.61 -23.03 -0.05
CA MET A 142 18.51 -22.46 -0.81
C MET A 142 17.41 -21.91 0.11
N SER A 143 17.01 -22.67 1.13
CA SER A 143 16.03 -22.20 2.12
C SER A 143 16.51 -20.95 2.83
N ARG A 144 17.79 -20.88 3.26
CA ARG A 144 18.36 -19.69 3.90
C ARG A 144 18.33 -18.46 2.98
N GLU A 145 18.65 -18.64 1.71
CA GLU A 145 18.58 -17.56 0.71
C GLU A 145 17.14 -17.08 0.53
N ALA A 146 16.17 -17.99 0.44
CA ALA A 146 14.75 -17.65 0.39
C ALA A 146 14.29 -16.89 1.64
N TYR A 147 14.68 -17.33 2.84
CA TYR A 147 14.39 -16.63 4.09
C TYR A 147 14.93 -15.19 4.08
N ASN A 148 16.19 -14.99 3.65
CA ASN A 148 16.79 -13.66 3.58
C ASN A 148 16.10 -12.75 2.56
N MET A 149 15.69 -13.30 1.40
CA MET A 149 14.93 -12.54 0.40
C MET A 149 13.57 -12.08 0.95
N VAL A 150 12.85 -12.96 1.65
CA VAL A 150 11.57 -12.61 2.27
C VAL A 150 11.73 -11.45 3.26
N ILE A 151 12.75 -11.50 4.12
CA ILE A 151 13.05 -10.44 5.09
C ILE A 151 13.37 -9.12 4.38
N ASP A 152 14.22 -9.14 3.34
CA ASP A 152 14.56 -7.95 2.55
C ASP A 152 13.33 -7.32 1.90
N TYR A 153 12.45 -8.12 1.29
CA TYR A 153 11.19 -7.64 0.72
C TYR A 153 10.27 -7.02 1.77
N ILE A 154 10.16 -7.62 2.97
CA ILE A 154 9.37 -7.07 4.07
C ILE A 154 9.92 -5.72 4.54
N MET A 155 11.25 -5.57 4.62
CA MET A 155 11.90 -4.32 5.00
C MET A 155 11.69 -3.21 3.97
N LYS A 156 11.59 -3.57 2.67
CA LYS A 156 11.27 -2.65 1.57
C LYS A 156 9.78 -2.36 1.43
N GLY A 157 8.92 -3.09 2.14
CA GLY A 157 7.46 -2.98 2.02
C GLY A 157 6.91 -3.58 0.72
N ASP A 158 7.65 -4.51 0.10
CA ASP A 158 7.25 -5.24 -1.10
C ASP A 158 6.61 -6.58 -0.73
N TYR A 159 5.37 -6.51 -0.26
CA TYR A 159 4.65 -7.69 0.24
C TYR A 159 4.25 -8.67 -0.87
N ALA A 160 4.20 -8.22 -2.13
CA ALA A 160 3.90 -9.09 -3.26
C ALA A 160 5.07 -10.04 -3.52
N ASN A 161 6.30 -9.51 -3.61
CA ASN A 161 7.49 -10.35 -3.79
C ASN A 161 7.84 -11.15 -2.54
N SER A 162 7.50 -10.64 -1.35
CA SER A 162 7.57 -11.41 -0.11
C SER A 162 6.69 -12.67 -0.15
N ASP A 163 5.43 -12.58 -0.60
CA ASP A 163 4.53 -13.74 -0.72
C ASP A 163 5.03 -14.78 -1.73
N LEU A 164 5.65 -14.33 -2.83
CA LEU A 164 6.29 -15.20 -3.81
C LEU A 164 7.50 -15.91 -3.20
N ALA A 165 8.44 -15.18 -2.61
CA ALA A 165 9.62 -15.78 -2.00
C ALA A 165 9.28 -16.73 -0.83
N LEU A 166 8.15 -16.51 -0.13
CA LEU A 166 7.64 -17.45 0.87
C LEU A 166 7.29 -18.83 0.30
N SER A 167 6.94 -18.95 -0.99
CA SER A 167 6.67 -20.28 -1.60
C SER A 167 7.92 -21.12 -1.79
N ASP A 168 9.09 -20.48 -1.82
CA ASP A 168 10.36 -21.14 -2.07
C ASP A 168 11.00 -21.66 -0.79
N ILE A 169 10.44 -21.30 0.37
CA ILE A 169 10.89 -21.79 1.67
C ILE A 169 10.46 -23.23 1.86
N ILE A 170 11.45 -24.12 1.98
CA ILE A 170 11.23 -25.50 2.40
C ILE A 170 11.20 -25.53 3.93
N GLU A 171 10.02 -25.84 4.49
CA GLU A 171 9.86 -25.96 5.94
C GLU A 171 10.75 -27.08 6.50
N ASP A 172 11.71 -26.67 7.34
CA ASP A 172 12.55 -27.52 8.17
C ASP A 172 12.45 -27.02 9.62
N SER A 173 12.22 -27.94 10.55
CA SER A 173 12.25 -27.74 12.00
C SER A 173 13.48 -26.96 12.50
N SER A 174 14.62 -27.08 11.80
CA SER A 174 15.87 -26.38 12.13
C SER A 174 15.81 -24.86 11.84
N ASN A 175 14.88 -24.40 11.00
CA ASN A 175 14.74 -23.01 10.55
C ASN A 175 13.69 -22.19 11.32
N SER A 176 13.22 -22.69 12.47
CA SER A 176 12.23 -22.01 13.32
C SER A 176 12.60 -20.56 13.70
N LYS A 177 13.90 -20.26 13.82
CA LYS A 177 14.40 -18.90 14.08
C LYS A 177 14.08 -17.92 12.93
N TYR A 178 14.31 -18.31 11.67
CA TYR A 178 14.05 -17.45 10.52
C TYR A 178 12.55 -17.21 10.33
N LEU A 179 11.73 -18.24 10.53
CA LEU A 179 10.28 -18.07 10.49
C LEU A 179 9.79 -17.10 11.58
N THR A 180 10.35 -17.20 12.78
CA THR A 180 10.04 -16.27 13.88
C THR A 180 10.46 -14.84 13.53
N GLN A 181 11.64 -14.68 12.92
CA GLN A 181 12.11 -13.38 12.45
C GLN A 181 11.20 -12.79 11.37
N ILE A 182 10.82 -13.56 10.34
CA ILE A 182 9.85 -13.11 9.31
C ILE A 182 8.57 -12.62 9.95
N LYS A 183 8.01 -13.38 10.91
CA LYS A 183 6.78 -12.99 11.61
C LYS A 183 6.94 -11.64 12.33
N ASN A 184 8.02 -11.49 13.09
CA ASN A 184 8.30 -10.25 13.82
C ASN A 184 8.51 -9.07 12.88
N ASP A 185 9.34 -9.24 11.85
CA ASP A 185 9.68 -8.20 10.88
C ASP A 185 8.45 -7.78 10.07
N LEU A 186 7.58 -8.73 9.69
CA LEU A 186 6.30 -8.46 9.04
C LEU A 186 5.39 -7.62 9.94
N GLN A 187 5.21 -8.04 11.20
CA GLN A 187 4.39 -7.33 12.17
C GLN A 187 4.91 -5.91 12.44
N CYS A 188 6.22 -5.76 12.61
CA CYS A 188 6.85 -4.46 12.81
C CYS A 188 6.71 -3.56 11.58
N SER A 189 6.95 -4.09 10.39
CA SER A 189 6.83 -3.37 9.11
C SER A 189 5.40 -2.85 8.91
N LEU A 190 4.41 -3.72 9.06
CA LEU A 190 2.99 -3.36 8.90
C LEU A 190 2.52 -2.38 9.98
N SER A 191 2.90 -2.59 11.24
CA SER A 191 2.57 -1.66 12.33
C SER A 191 3.13 -0.26 12.06
N LYS A 192 4.35 -0.19 11.51
CA LYS A 192 4.98 1.07 11.12
C LYS A 192 4.21 1.75 9.98
N ILE A 193 3.83 1.01 8.95
CA ILE A 193 3.04 1.54 7.82
C ILE A 193 1.68 2.07 8.31
N MET A 194 0.98 1.29 9.13
CA MET A 194 -0.33 1.68 9.68
C MET A 194 -0.21 2.96 10.51
N LYS A 195 0.75 2.99 11.45
CA LYS A 195 0.98 4.16 12.30
C LYS A 195 1.37 5.39 11.49
N ASN A 196 2.27 5.25 10.52
CA ASN A 196 2.67 6.37 9.65
C ASN A 196 1.47 6.90 8.86
N THR A 197 0.63 6.03 8.33
CA THR A 197 -0.56 6.42 7.57
C THR A 197 -1.58 7.14 8.44
N GLN A 198 -1.81 6.68 9.68
CA GLN A 198 -2.63 7.39 10.67
C GLN A 198 -2.07 8.80 10.95
N ILE A 199 -0.76 8.92 11.19
CA ILE A 199 -0.11 10.22 11.44
C ILE A 199 -0.30 11.16 10.25
N LEU A 200 -0.07 10.68 9.03
CA LEU A 200 -0.27 11.45 7.81
C LEU A 200 -1.73 11.90 7.67
N ALA A 201 -2.68 10.98 7.83
CA ALA A 201 -4.10 11.29 7.73
C ALA A 201 -4.56 12.31 8.79
N HIS A 202 -4.11 12.19 10.04
CA HIS A 202 -4.39 13.17 11.08
C HIS A 202 -3.75 14.54 10.81
N SER A 203 -2.57 14.58 10.19
CA SER A 203 -1.90 15.84 9.86
C SER A 203 -2.63 16.66 8.77
N LEU A 204 -3.54 16.04 8.02
CA LEU A 204 -4.40 16.70 7.04
C LEU A 204 -5.59 17.43 7.70
N ASP A 205 -5.92 17.12 8.96
CA ASP A 205 -7.08 17.71 9.64
C ASP A 205 -6.97 19.24 9.75
N GLY A 206 -7.95 19.94 9.20
CA GLY A 206 -8.03 21.41 9.17
C GLY A 206 -6.94 22.10 8.33
N LYS A 207 -6.18 21.35 7.51
CA LYS A 207 -5.09 21.89 6.69
C LYS A 207 -5.05 21.33 5.28
N ILE A 208 -5.89 20.35 4.96
CA ILE A 208 -5.88 19.63 3.68
C ILE A 208 -5.93 20.56 2.46
N GLU A 209 -6.60 21.70 2.60
CA GLU A 209 -6.81 22.72 1.58
C GLU A 209 -5.67 23.75 1.44
N GLN A 210 -4.70 23.77 2.37
CA GLN A 210 -3.79 24.90 2.57
C GLN A 210 -2.39 24.72 1.95
N ASP A 211 -1.92 23.49 1.73
CA ASP A 211 -0.49 23.20 1.52
C ASP A 211 -0.22 22.33 0.26
N GLU A 212 0.87 22.63 -0.46
CA GLU A 212 1.39 21.78 -1.53
C GLU A 212 1.97 20.46 -0.99
N ASP A 213 2.53 20.47 0.22
CA ASP A 213 3.07 19.27 0.87
C ASP A 213 1.99 18.22 1.17
N ASN A 214 0.72 18.63 1.27
CA ASN A 214 -0.39 17.69 1.44
C ASN A 214 -0.54 16.74 0.26
N ARG A 215 -0.07 17.11 -0.93
CA ARG A 215 -0.08 16.21 -2.09
C ARG A 215 0.82 15.00 -1.87
N ASN A 216 2.02 15.22 -1.32
CA ASN A 216 2.93 14.13 -0.98
C ASN A 216 2.35 13.24 0.11
N LYS A 217 1.72 13.84 1.14
CA LYS A 217 1.04 13.11 2.21
C LYS A 217 -0.11 12.24 1.68
N ILE A 218 -0.94 12.78 0.80
CA ILE A 218 -2.05 12.04 0.16
C ILE A 218 -1.52 10.87 -0.67
N ARG A 219 -0.46 11.09 -1.47
CA ARG A 219 0.19 10.02 -2.23
C ARG A 219 0.74 8.92 -1.32
N GLU A 220 1.42 9.28 -0.24
CA GLU A 220 1.95 8.31 0.72
C GLU A 220 0.84 7.52 1.44
N ILE A 221 -0.29 8.17 1.76
CA ILE A 221 -1.47 7.47 2.30
C ILE A 221 -1.98 6.43 1.29
N ASN A 222 -2.15 6.81 0.02
CA ASN A 222 -2.57 5.87 -1.04
C ASN A 222 -1.62 4.67 -1.16
N GLU A 223 -0.32 4.93 -1.26
CA GLU A 223 0.70 3.89 -1.40
C GLU A 223 0.70 2.92 -0.22
N ASN A 224 0.51 3.42 1.01
CA ASN A 224 0.46 2.60 2.20
C ASN A 224 -0.82 1.77 2.29
N ILE A 225 -1.97 2.34 1.91
CA ILE A 225 -3.24 1.60 1.84
C ILE A 225 -3.14 0.48 0.81
N GLU A 226 -2.53 0.75 -0.35
CA GLU A 226 -2.36 -0.27 -1.39
C GLU A 226 -1.44 -1.42 -0.92
N LYS A 227 -0.34 -1.10 -0.21
CA LYS A 227 0.50 -2.12 0.43
C LYS A 227 -0.30 -3.00 1.42
N ILE A 228 -1.19 -2.40 2.19
CA ILE A 228 -2.08 -3.13 3.13
C ILE A 228 -3.09 -3.99 2.37
N ARG A 229 -3.69 -3.49 1.28
CA ARG A 229 -4.58 -4.27 0.40
C ARG A 229 -3.87 -5.46 -0.21
N ILE A 230 -2.63 -5.31 -0.68
CA ILE A 230 -1.80 -6.42 -1.15
C ILE A 230 -1.67 -7.47 -0.06
N VAL A 231 -1.34 -7.08 1.17
CA VAL A 231 -1.19 -8.01 2.31
C VAL A 231 -2.48 -8.78 2.59
N LEU A 232 -3.63 -8.09 2.64
CA LEU A 232 -4.94 -8.70 2.87
C LEU A 232 -5.31 -9.76 1.82
N ASN A 233 -4.84 -9.58 0.58
CA ASN A 233 -5.10 -10.49 -0.54
C ASN A 233 -4.11 -11.66 -0.64
N ARG A 234 -3.07 -11.74 0.21
CA ARG A 234 -2.00 -12.73 0.13
C ARG A 234 -2.08 -13.76 1.24
N HIS A 235 -2.52 -14.97 0.89
CA HIS A 235 -2.83 -16.02 1.86
C HIS A 235 -1.62 -16.48 2.69
N ARG A 236 -0.39 -16.54 2.13
CA ARG A 236 0.79 -16.99 2.89
C ARG A 236 1.21 -15.93 3.90
N ILE A 237 1.22 -14.66 3.49
CA ILE A 237 1.47 -13.52 4.38
C ILE A 237 0.42 -13.48 5.51
N MET A 238 -0.87 -13.62 5.18
CA MET A 238 -1.95 -13.65 6.18
C MET A 238 -1.80 -14.79 7.18
N LYS A 239 -1.29 -15.96 6.78
CA LYS A 239 -1.04 -17.10 7.70
C LYS A 239 0.06 -16.82 8.72
N LEU A 240 0.98 -15.90 8.45
CA LEU A 240 2.10 -15.58 9.34
C LEU A 240 1.69 -14.65 10.48
N MET A 241 0.54 -14.00 10.38
CA MET A 241 0.07 -13.00 11.35
C MET A 241 -0.80 -13.62 12.44
N ASP A 242 -0.76 -13.01 13.62
CA ASP A 242 -1.70 -13.33 14.71
C ASP A 242 -3.09 -12.76 14.44
N GLU A 243 -4.09 -13.26 15.19
CA GLU A 243 -5.49 -12.87 15.02
C GLU A 243 -5.76 -11.40 15.34
N LYS A 244 -4.95 -10.77 16.21
CA LYS A 244 -5.10 -9.36 16.53
C LYS A 244 -4.70 -8.51 15.32
N MET A 245 -3.52 -8.75 14.77
CA MET A 245 -2.99 -8.01 13.63
C MET A 245 -3.87 -8.17 12.38
N LYS A 246 -4.45 -9.37 12.16
CA LYS A 246 -5.41 -9.58 11.08
C LYS A 246 -6.63 -8.67 11.21
N LYS A 247 -7.21 -8.57 12.41
CA LYS A 247 -8.35 -7.68 12.68
C LYS A 247 -7.97 -6.22 12.50
N ASP A 248 -6.80 -5.83 13.01
CA ASP A 248 -6.31 -4.47 12.91
C ASP A 248 -6.14 -4.06 11.43
N LEU A 249 -5.55 -4.91 10.58
CA LEU A 249 -5.44 -4.69 9.14
C LEU A 249 -6.79 -4.62 8.41
N GLN A 250 -7.72 -5.53 8.76
CA GLN A 250 -9.05 -5.57 8.14
C GLN A 250 -9.88 -4.32 8.44
N ASN A 251 -9.69 -3.72 9.62
CA ASN A 251 -10.39 -2.50 10.02
C ASN A 251 -9.67 -1.22 9.59
N PHE A 252 -8.38 -1.32 9.24
CA PHE A 252 -7.52 -0.17 9.02
C PHE A 252 -8.01 0.78 7.92
N GLU A 253 -8.45 0.23 6.78
CA GLU A 253 -8.94 1.04 5.67
C GLU A 253 -10.16 1.87 6.07
N ASN A 254 -11.08 1.29 6.85
CA ASN A 254 -12.25 1.98 7.36
C ASN A 254 -11.87 3.09 8.36
N GLU A 255 -10.87 2.85 9.22
CA GLU A 255 -10.37 3.84 10.16
C GLU A 255 -9.78 5.05 9.43
N ILE A 256 -8.89 4.83 8.45
CA ILE A 256 -8.30 5.91 7.65
C ILE A 256 -9.36 6.65 6.85
N ASN A 257 -10.35 5.94 6.29
CA ASN A 257 -11.48 6.55 5.59
C ASN A 257 -12.26 7.52 6.49
N GLN A 258 -12.49 7.18 7.76
CA GLN A 258 -13.16 8.06 8.72
C GLN A 258 -12.32 9.30 9.04
N ILE A 259 -11.01 9.13 9.28
CA ILE A 259 -10.10 10.24 9.58
C ILE A 259 -10.03 11.23 8.39
N VAL A 260 -9.82 10.72 7.18
CA VAL A 260 -9.74 11.53 5.97
C VAL A 260 -11.08 12.19 5.65
N SER A 261 -12.20 11.49 5.83
CA SER A 261 -13.52 12.09 5.68
C SER A 261 -13.72 13.28 6.61
N LYS A 262 -13.31 13.15 7.87
CA LYS A 262 -13.42 14.23 8.84
C LYS A 262 -12.54 15.42 8.45
N ALA A 263 -11.30 15.17 8.02
CA ALA A 263 -10.39 16.21 7.57
C ALA A 263 -10.96 17.01 6.39
N ILE A 264 -11.53 16.31 5.39
CA ILE A 264 -12.18 16.98 4.24
C ILE A 264 -13.39 17.80 4.69
N LEU A 265 -14.26 17.24 5.54
CA LEU A 265 -15.44 17.97 6.05
C LEU A 265 -15.06 19.25 6.81
N ASN A 266 -14.01 19.19 7.62
CA ASN A 266 -13.49 20.36 8.33
C ASN A 266 -12.94 21.42 7.34
N GLY A 267 -12.23 21.00 6.30
CA GLY A 267 -11.81 21.90 5.21
C GLY A 267 -12.99 22.56 4.49
N LEU A 268 -14.07 21.81 4.24
CA LEU A 268 -15.30 22.36 3.64
C LEU A 268 -16.00 23.37 4.56
N GLN A 269 -15.99 23.15 5.87
CA GLN A 269 -16.50 24.14 6.85
C GLN A 269 -15.67 25.43 6.83
N SER A 270 -14.35 25.34 6.72
CA SER A 270 -13.48 26.52 6.56
C SER A 270 -13.83 27.33 5.31
N ILE A 271 -14.06 26.65 4.18
CA ILE A 271 -14.48 27.32 2.93
C ILE A 271 -15.83 28.01 3.10
N GLU A 272 -16.79 27.35 3.74
CA GLU A 272 -18.09 27.95 4.02
C GLU A 272 -17.97 29.23 4.87
N LEU A 273 -17.09 29.23 5.88
CA LEU A 273 -16.78 30.42 6.66
C LEU A 273 -16.19 31.53 5.79
N PHE A 274 -15.20 31.22 4.94
CA PHE A 274 -14.61 32.22 4.04
C PHE A 274 -15.63 32.84 3.08
N ILE A 275 -16.57 32.04 2.56
CA ILE A 275 -17.69 32.55 1.77
C ILE A 275 -18.53 33.53 2.59
N ASN A 276 -18.90 33.16 3.82
CA ASN A 276 -19.75 33.97 4.70
C ASN A 276 -19.10 35.31 5.08
N VAL A 277 -17.77 35.33 5.25
CA VAL A 277 -17.02 36.53 5.61
C VAL A 277 -16.43 37.28 4.41
N ASN A 278 -16.86 37.00 3.18
CA ASN A 278 -16.41 37.64 1.94
C ASN A 278 -14.91 37.47 1.61
N HIS A 279 -14.27 36.38 2.04
CA HIS A 279 -12.90 36.01 1.67
C HIS A 279 -12.91 35.11 0.43
N PHE A 280 -13.23 35.71 -0.72
CA PHE A 280 -13.54 34.98 -1.95
C PHE A 280 -12.33 34.23 -2.53
N LEU A 281 -11.14 34.85 -2.50
CA LEU A 281 -9.94 34.26 -3.10
C LEU A 281 -9.57 32.96 -2.37
N GLU A 282 -9.57 33.01 -1.04
CA GLU A 282 -9.28 31.87 -0.16
C GLU A 282 -10.32 30.77 -0.37
N ALA A 283 -11.61 31.11 -0.42
CA ALA A 283 -12.68 30.14 -0.65
C ALA A 283 -12.51 29.39 -2.00
N GLU A 284 -12.20 30.11 -3.08
CA GLU A 284 -11.98 29.49 -4.40
C GLU A 284 -10.72 28.61 -4.44
N GLN A 285 -9.59 29.11 -3.92
CA GLN A 285 -8.33 28.38 -3.92
C GLN A 285 -8.42 27.10 -3.07
N TYR A 286 -9.00 27.20 -1.88
CA TYR A 286 -9.14 26.06 -0.98
C TYR A 286 -10.14 25.05 -1.53
N MET A 287 -11.21 25.50 -2.19
CA MET A 287 -12.13 24.61 -2.88
C MET A 287 -11.45 23.82 -4.00
N LYS A 288 -10.63 24.49 -4.81
CA LYS A 288 -9.83 23.82 -5.86
C LYS A 288 -8.90 22.76 -5.28
N ASN A 289 -8.22 23.08 -4.16
CA ASN A 289 -7.30 22.15 -3.50
C ASN A 289 -8.03 20.94 -2.91
N LEU A 290 -9.19 21.13 -2.28
CA LEU A 290 -10.01 20.03 -1.76
C LEU A 290 -10.54 19.12 -2.86
N VAL A 291 -11.04 19.69 -3.96
CA VAL A 291 -11.52 18.89 -5.10
C VAL A 291 -10.38 18.06 -5.70
N ARG A 292 -9.17 18.61 -5.77
CA ARG A 292 -7.98 17.84 -6.17
C ARG A 292 -7.68 16.72 -5.18
N ALA A 293 -7.61 17.02 -3.89
CA ALA A 293 -7.33 16.04 -2.84
C ALA A 293 -8.35 14.88 -2.90
N GLN A 294 -9.64 15.18 -3.03
CA GLN A 294 -10.68 14.18 -3.16
C GLN A 294 -10.46 13.27 -4.38
N ARG A 295 -10.06 13.83 -5.53
CA ARG A 295 -9.76 13.03 -6.74
C ARG A 295 -8.55 12.13 -6.54
N GLU A 296 -7.50 12.63 -5.91
CA GLU A 296 -6.30 11.85 -5.63
C GLU A 296 -6.59 10.71 -4.62
N LEU A 297 -7.58 10.88 -3.75
CA LEU A 297 -8.01 9.88 -2.77
C LEU A 297 -9.06 8.89 -3.33
N ALA A 298 -9.60 9.12 -4.53
CA ALA A 298 -10.77 8.41 -5.05
C ALA A 298 -10.56 6.89 -5.24
N ASP A 299 -9.31 6.45 -5.42
CA ASP A 299 -8.96 5.03 -5.61
C ASP A 299 -9.20 4.17 -4.35
N TYR A 300 -9.33 4.80 -3.19
CA TYR A 300 -9.63 4.08 -1.95
C TYR A 300 -10.74 4.70 -1.10
N TYR A 301 -10.96 6.01 -1.23
CA TYR A 301 -11.89 6.76 -0.42
C TYR A 301 -13.09 7.23 -1.24
N THR A 302 -14.30 6.95 -0.75
CA THR A 302 -15.53 7.50 -1.30
C THR A 302 -16.49 7.84 -0.17
N SER A 303 -17.02 9.05 -0.17
CA SER A 303 -17.98 9.50 0.84
C SER A 303 -19.04 10.38 0.21
N LYS A 304 -20.27 9.86 0.16
CA LYS A 304 -21.43 10.59 -0.35
C LYS A 304 -21.68 11.90 0.40
N LEU A 305 -21.40 11.92 1.70
CA LEU A 305 -21.55 13.12 2.51
C LEU A 305 -20.60 14.23 2.04
N VAL A 306 -19.33 13.87 1.81
CA VAL A 306 -18.32 14.80 1.30
C VAL A 306 -18.64 15.25 -0.12
N GLU A 307 -19.02 14.32 -1.01
CA GLU A 307 -19.44 14.63 -2.38
C GLU A 307 -20.60 15.64 -2.41
N ASN A 308 -21.66 15.37 -1.65
CA ASN A 308 -22.82 16.26 -1.58
C ASN A 308 -22.43 17.66 -1.09
N LYS A 309 -21.61 17.76 -0.04
CA LYS A 309 -21.20 19.06 0.51
C LYS A 309 -20.26 19.81 -0.45
N ILE A 310 -19.43 19.08 -1.20
CA ILE A 310 -18.60 19.68 -2.25
C ILE A 310 -19.46 20.28 -3.36
N GLU A 311 -20.46 19.56 -3.85
CA GLU A 311 -21.35 20.07 -4.90
C GLU A 311 -22.21 21.23 -4.42
N GLU A 312 -22.69 21.19 -3.17
CA GLU A 312 -23.38 22.31 -2.52
C GLU A 312 -22.50 23.58 -2.52
N LEU A 313 -21.25 23.48 -2.05
CA LEU A 313 -20.34 24.61 -1.97
C LEU A 313 -19.88 25.10 -3.35
N LYS A 314 -19.68 24.21 -4.33
CA LYS A 314 -19.42 24.60 -5.73
C LYS A 314 -20.57 25.42 -6.29
N THR A 315 -21.80 24.96 -6.07
CA THR A 315 -23.00 25.67 -6.53
C THR A 315 -23.06 27.05 -5.89
N ARG A 316 -22.83 27.12 -4.58
CA ARG A 316 -22.81 28.38 -3.82
C ARG A 316 -21.72 29.35 -4.30
N LEU A 317 -20.50 28.87 -4.55
CA LEU A 317 -19.43 29.69 -5.14
C LEU A 317 -19.76 30.17 -6.56
N SER A 318 -20.47 29.35 -7.34
CA SER A 318 -20.87 29.71 -8.70
C SER A 318 -21.92 30.84 -8.72
N THR A 319 -22.83 30.88 -7.75
CA THR A 319 -23.86 31.93 -7.62
C THR A 319 -23.38 33.14 -6.83
N LEU A 320 -22.32 33.01 -6.02
CA LEU A 320 -21.83 34.05 -5.11
C LEU A 320 -21.57 35.40 -5.79
N ALA A 321 -21.04 35.38 -7.02
CA ALA A 321 -20.81 36.61 -7.79
C ALA A 321 -22.11 37.40 -8.04
N ASN A 322 -23.20 36.71 -8.35
CA ASN A 322 -24.51 37.33 -8.55
C ASN A 322 -25.11 37.78 -7.22
N ASP A 323 -24.96 36.97 -6.16
CA ASP A 323 -25.44 37.29 -4.82
C ASP A 323 -24.78 38.56 -4.28
N ILE A 324 -23.49 38.77 -4.56
CA ILE A 324 -22.77 40.01 -4.22
C ILE A 324 -23.40 41.21 -4.93
N LEU A 325 -23.70 41.11 -6.23
CA LEU A 325 -24.33 42.20 -6.99
C LEU A 325 -25.73 42.55 -6.49
N GLN A 326 -26.48 41.57 -5.98
CA GLN A 326 -27.81 41.78 -5.41
C GLN A 326 -27.75 42.34 -3.99
N ARG A 327 -26.77 41.90 -3.18
CA ARG A 327 -26.60 42.33 -1.78
C ARG A 327 -26.02 43.74 -1.67
N TYR A 328 -25.20 44.15 -2.62
CA TYR A 328 -24.49 45.43 -2.62
C TYR A 328 -24.89 46.25 -3.85
N ASP A 329 -25.83 47.18 -3.68
CA ASP A 329 -26.32 48.06 -4.75
C ASP A 329 -25.58 49.41 -4.82
N PHE A 330 -25.07 49.89 -3.68
CA PHE A 330 -24.32 51.15 -3.50
C PHE A 330 -25.01 52.37 -4.16
N GLU A 331 -26.34 52.39 -4.16
CA GLU A 331 -27.15 53.44 -4.79
C GLU A 331 -27.16 54.75 -4.00
N ASP A 332 -27.18 54.68 -2.67
CA ASP A 332 -27.17 55.85 -1.80
C ASP A 332 -25.77 56.07 -1.17
N ILE A 333 -25.14 57.21 -1.47
CA ILE A 333 -23.83 57.57 -0.91
C ILE A 333 -23.83 57.67 0.62
N ASN A 334 -24.98 57.96 1.25
CA ASN A 334 -25.08 58.01 2.71
C ASN A 334 -24.94 56.62 3.34
N SER A 335 -25.26 55.56 2.57
CA SER A 335 -25.16 54.17 3.00
C SER A 335 -23.71 53.68 3.12
N TYR A 336 -22.74 54.38 2.50
CA TYR A 336 -21.33 53.98 2.49
C TYR A 336 -20.70 54.00 3.88
N THR A 337 -21.30 54.73 4.81
CA THR A 337 -20.91 54.74 6.23
C THR A 337 -21.25 53.44 6.96
N LYS A 338 -22.38 52.82 6.60
CA LYS A 338 -22.87 51.58 7.20
C LYS A 338 -22.26 50.37 6.51
N ASN A 339 -22.11 50.44 5.19
CA ASN A 339 -21.51 49.40 4.35
C ASN A 339 -20.42 50.03 3.48
N PRO A 340 -19.19 50.22 4.02
CA PRO A 340 -18.08 50.78 3.26
C PRO A 340 -17.76 49.95 2.00
N PRO A 341 -17.75 50.56 0.80
CA PRO A 341 -17.45 49.81 -0.42
C PRO A 341 -15.98 49.37 -0.51
N ARG A 342 -15.05 50.11 0.14
CA ARG A 342 -13.60 49.85 0.07
C ARG A 342 -13.22 48.39 0.31
N ASP A 343 -13.58 47.84 1.49
CA ASP A 343 -13.11 46.51 1.89
C ASP A 343 -13.63 45.40 0.96
N LEU A 344 -14.88 45.50 0.52
CA LEU A 344 -15.46 44.56 -0.43
C LEU A 344 -14.76 44.64 -1.79
N LEU A 345 -14.53 45.85 -2.30
CA LEU A 345 -13.90 46.07 -3.60
C LEU A 345 -12.44 45.66 -3.60
N ASP A 346 -11.71 45.87 -2.51
CA ASP A 346 -10.33 45.39 -2.35
C ASP A 346 -10.25 43.86 -2.41
N ARG A 347 -11.21 43.17 -1.77
CA ARG A 347 -11.31 41.71 -1.82
C ARG A 347 -11.70 41.21 -3.20
N LEU A 348 -12.67 41.86 -3.85
CA LEU A 348 -13.08 41.57 -5.23
C LEU A 348 -11.95 41.81 -6.23
N LYS A 349 -11.14 42.85 -6.04
CA LYS A 349 -9.95 43.13 -6.84
C LYS A 349 -8.91 42.04 -6.67
N LYS A 350 -8.62 41.61 -5.44
CA LYS A 350 -7.69 40.49 -5.17
C LYS A 350 -8.10 39.21 -5.88
N VAL A 351 -9.37 38.80 -5.75
CA VAL A 351 -9.86 37.57 -6.42
C VAL A 351 -9.91 37.73 -7.95
N SER A 352 -10.18 38.94 -8.46
CA SER A 352 -10.13 39.24 -9.89
C SER A 352 -8.72 39.08 -10.47
N SER A 353 -7.72 39.63 -9.78
CA SER A 353 -6.31 39.47 -10.13
C SER A 353 -5.84 38.01 -10.05
N GLY A 354 -6.51 37.17 -9.25
CA GLY A 354 -6.28 35.74 -9.15
C GLY A 354 -6.80 34.90 -10.33
N GLY A 355 -7.38 35.53 -11.36
CA GLY A 355 -7.83 34.86 -12.59
C GLY A 355 -9.30 34.42 -12.59
N TYR A 356 -10.10 34.81 -11.60
CA TYR A 356 -11.51 34.43 -11.51
C TYR A 356 -12.41 35.47 -12.21
N ALA A 357 -12.62 35.29 -13.52
CA ALA A 357 -13.31 36.25 -14.40
C ALA A 357 -14.69 36.71 -13.90
N ARG A 358 -15.47 35.83 -13.24
CA ARG A 358 -16.79 36.18 -12.70
C ARG A 358 -16.72 37.32 -11.67
N TYR A 359 -15.69 37.34 -10.82
CA TYR A 359 -15.51 38.42 -9.86
C TYR A 359 -14.97 39.70 -10.49
N THR A 360 -14.26 39.59 -11.61
CA THR A 360 -13.80 40.76 -12.39
C THR A 360 -14.97 41.56 -12.94
N GLN A 361 -16.00 40.86 -13.44
CA GLN A 361 -17.22 41.52 -13.90
C GLN A 361 -17.94 42.21 -12.74
N VAL A 362 -18.09 41.53 -11.60
CA VAL A 362 -18.72 42.10 -10.40
C VAL A 362 -17.97 43.34 -9.91
N TYR A 363 -16.64 43.25 -9.78
CA TYR A 363 -15.79 44.36 -9.38
C TYR A 363 -15.99 45.58 -10.27
N ARG A 364 -15.92 45.41 -11.61
CA ARG A 364 -16.11 46.50 -12.58
C ARG A 364 -17.50 47.11 -12.49
N SER A 365 -18.54 46.28 -12.40
CA SER A 365 -19.93 46.75 -12.30
C SER A 365 -20.16 47.58 -11.03
N LEU A 366 -19.65 47.15 -9.88
CA LEU A 366 -19.80 47.89 -8.62
C LEU A 366 -18.97 49.18 -8.63
N MET A 367 -17.74 49.14 -9.14
CA MET A 367 -16.89 50.32 -9.31
C MET A 367 -17.58 51.40 -10.17
N GLU A 368 -18.16 51.00 -11.30
CA GLU A 368 -18.84 51.94 -12.20
C GLU A 368 -20.13 52.49 -11.57
N LYS A 369 -20.91 51.65 -10.88
CA LYS A 369 -22.10 52.10 -10.14
C LYS A 369 -21.74 53.16 -9.09
N ILE A 370 -20.74 52.89 -8.27
CA ILE A 370 -20.28 53.85 -7.24
C ILE A 370 -19.80 55.13 -7.91
N ARG A 371 -19.02 55.04 -8.99
CA ARG A 371 -18.54 56.20 -9.74
C ARG A 371 -19.69 57.07 -10.25
N VAL A 372 -20.70 56.47 -10.89
CA VAL A 372 -21.87 57.19 -11.41
C VAL A 372 -22.66 57.85 -10.29
N ASN A 373 -23.00 57.09 -9.23
CA ASN A 373 -23.80 57.61 -8.12
C ASN A 373 -23.08 58.72 -7.34
N PHE A 374 -21.76 58.58 -7.15
CA PHE A 374 -20.95 59.60 -6.50
C PHE A 374 -20.82 60.87 -7.35
N SER A 375 -20.69 60.73 -8.67
CA SER A 375 -20.71 61.88 -9.61
C SER A 375 -22.06 62.59 -9.56
N LEU A 376 -23.17 61.84 -9.63
CA LEU A 376 -24.52 62.41 -9.53
C LEU A 376 -24.74 63.15 -8.21
N ALA A 377 -24.22 62.62 -7.10
CA ALA A 377 -24.32 63.30 -5.81
C ALA A 377 -23.53 64.62 -5.78
N ILE A 378 -22.35 64.66 -6.40
CA ILE A 378 -21.56 65.89 -6.59
C ILE A 378 -22.33 66.90 -7.44
N ASP A 379 -22.86 66.48 -8.60
CA ASP A 379 -23.59 67.36 -9.52
C ASP A 379 -24.85 67.93 -8.85
N GLN A 380 -25.60 67.11 -8.11
CA GLN A 380 -26.77 67.57 -7.36
C GLN A 380 -26.41 68.66 -6.34
N VAL A 381 -25.21 68.67 -5.76
CA VAL A 381 -24.79 69.74 -4.84
C VAL A 381 -24.56 71.06 -5.57
N CYS A 382 -24.03 71.02 -6.79
CA CYS A 382 -23.82 72.19 -7.63
C CYS A 382 -25.15 72.89 -8.00
N ASP A 383 -26.24 72.12 -8.16
CA ASP A 383 -27.53 72.62 -8.65
C ASP A 383 -28.53 73.07 -7.55
N ASN A 384 -28.24 72.87 -6.26
CA ASN A 384 -29.17 73.14 -5.15
C ASN A 384 -29.07 74.56 -4.56
N SER A 385 -30.17 75.08 -3.98
CA SER A 385 -30.22 76.37 -3.26
C SER A 385 -29.36 76.38 -1.99
N SER A 386 -28.89 77.57 -1.57
CA SER A 386 -27.83 77.74 -0.56
C SER A 386 -28.09 77.12 0.82
N ARG A 387 -29.35 76.85 1.20
CA ARG A 387 -29.69 76.39 2.56
C ARG A 387 -29.35 74.92 2.87
N ASP A 388 -29.33 74.03 1.87
CA ASP A 388 -29.07 72.58 2.06
C ASP A 388 -27.67 72.15 1.57
N ARG A 389 -26.94 73.06 0.93
CA ARG A 389 -25.66 72.80 0.25
C ARG A 389 -24.57 72.32 1.21
N SER A 390 -24.36 73.01 2.33
CA SER A 390 -23.32 72.65 3.32
C SER A 390 -23.55 71.30 3.99
N ALA A 391 -24.80 70.88 4.19
CA ALA A 391 -25.12 69.56 4.75
C ALA A 391 -24.79 68.43 3.76
N LYS A 392 -25.14 68.61 2.48
CA LYS A 392 -24.83 67.66 1.41
C LYS A 392 -23.32 67.56 1.14
N ILE A 393 -22.61 68.68 1.13
CA ILE A 393 -21.14 68.71 1.02
C ILE A 393 -20.49 67.89 2.15
N ARG A 394 -20.94 68.05 3.40
CA ARG A 394 -20.44 67.25 4.52
C ARG A 394 -20.71 65.75 4.34
N SER A 395 -21.89 65.38 3.84
CA SER A 395 -22.19 63.97 3.55
C SER A 395 -21.28 63.39 2.46
N ILE A 396 -21.08 64.11 1.35
CA ILE A 396 -20.20 63.68 0.26
C ILE A 396 -18.76 63.51 0.76
N LYS A 397 -18.22 64.48 1.53
CA LYS A 397 -16.89 64.36 2.15
C LYS A 397 -16.80 63.12 3.03
N HIS A 398 -17.83 62.87 3.84
CA HIS A 398 -17.86 61.73 4.72
C HIS A 398 -17.90 60.40 3.94
N ALA A 399 -18.71 60.32 2.88
CA ALA A 399 -18.77 59.17 1.98
C ALA A 399 -17.46 58.94 1.20
N PHE A 400 -16.75 60.02 0.81
CA PHE A 400 -15.46 59.96 0.12
C PHE A 400 -14.41 59.14 0.89
N TYR A 401 -14.38 59.23 2.24
CA TYR A 401 -13.44 58.47 3.06
C TYR A 401 -13.59 56.95 2.90
N PHE A 402 -14.80 56.46 2.60
CA PHE A 402 -15.11 55.04 2.46
C PHE A 402 -14.97 54.52 1.03
N LEU A 403 -14.61 55.38 0.07
CA LEU A 403 -14.32 54.96 -1.31
C LEU A 403 -13.00 54.18 -1.39
N PRO A 404 -12.88 53.28 -2.38
CA PRO A 404 -11.60 52.68 -2.74
C PRO A 404 -10.63 53.74 -3.28
N ASP A 405 -9.33 53.48 -3.14
CA ASP A 405 -8.29 54.47 -3.44
C ASP A 405 -8.31 54.90 -4.92
N GLU A 406 -8.67 54.01 -5.84
CA GLU A 406 -8.80 54.35 -7.26
C GLU A 406 -9.89 55.40 -7.53
N LEU A 407 -11.03 55.31 -6.83
CA LEU A 407 -12.09 56.30 -6.99
C LEU A 407 -11.77 57.58 -6.23
N LYS A 408 -11.05 57.51 -5.11
CA LYS A 408 -10.57 58.70 -4.40
C LYS A 408 -9.74 59.59 -5.32
N THR A 409 -8.77 59.02 -6.03
CA THR A 409 -7.94 59.77 -6.99
C THR A 409 -8.77 60.40 -8.12
N VAL A 410 -9.87 59.76 -8.54
CA VAL A 410 -10.75 60.31 -9.60
C VAL A 410 -11.51 61.53 -9.11
N PHE A 411 -12.01 61.51 -7.86
CA PHE A 411 -12.89 62.57 -7.32
C PHE A 411 -12.16 63.64 -6.48
N GLU A 412 -10.87 63.47 -6.18
CA GLU A 412 -10.09 64.33 -5.28
C GLU A 412 -10.20 65.82 -5.63
N LEU A 413 -9.97 66.18 -6.90
CA LEU A 413 -10.06 67.57 -7.37
C LEU A 413 -11.47 68.16 -7.20
N GLN A 414 -12.52 67.37 -7.49
CA GLN A 414 -13.91 67.82 -7.41
C GLN A 414 -14.33 68.02 -5.94
N ILE A 415 -13.85 67.15 -5.05
CA ILE A 415 -14.05 67.29 -3.60
C ILE A 415 -13.33 68.55 -3.08
N ASP A 416 -12.11 68.82 -3.53
CA ASP A 416 -11.37 70.03 -3.14
C ASP A 416 -12.04 71.31 -3.62
N GLN A 417 -12.63 71.31 -4.82
CA GLN A 417 -13.43 72.43 -5.32
C GLN A 417 -14.70 72.64 -4.49
N LEU A 418 -15.43 71.57 -4.13
CA LEU A 418 -16.57 71.65 -3.21
C LEU A 418 -16.15 72.16 -1.82
N ASN A 419 -14.93 71.84 -1.37
CA ASN A 419 -14.38 72.33 -0.11
C ASN A 419 -14.22 73.85 -0.14
N GLN A 420 -13.64 74.39 -1.21
CA GLN A 420 -13.42 75.84 -1.39
C GLN A 420 -14.75 76.60 -1.51
N LEU A 421 -15.72 76.05 -2.24
CA LEU A 421 -17.07 76.64 -2.37
C LEU A 421 -17.78 76.76 -1.00
N ASN A 422 -17.70 75.74 -0.16
CA ASN A 422 -18.32 75.76 1.17
C ASN A 422 -17.63 76.73 2.13
N THR A 423 -16.31 76.92 2.00
CA THR A 423 -15.54 77.90 2.81
C THR A 423 -15.83 79.33 2.39
N ASN A 424 -15.96 79.60 1.09
CA ASN A 424 -16.29 80.94 0.57
C ASN A 424 -17.74 81.36 0.93
N GLU A 425 -18.70 80.43 0.91
CA GLU A 425 -20.08 80.70 1.35
C GLU A 425 -20.17 80.96 2.86
N GLN A 426 -19.42 80.23 3.69
CA GLN A 426 -19.38 80.46 5.15
C GLN A 426 -18.75 81.82 5.50
N GLN A 427 -17.72 82.24 4.76
CA GLN A 427 -17.12 83.57 4.92
C GLN A 427 -18.10 84.69 4.51
N LEU A 428 -18.86 84.51 3.43
CA LEU A 428 -19.88 85.50 3.01
C LEU A 428 -21.03 85.67 4.02
N ILE A 429 -21.35 84.65 4.82
CA ILE A 429 -22.37 84.73 5.88
C ILE A 429 -21.82 85.38 7.17
N GLU A 430 -20.50 85.40 7.39
CA GLU A 430 -19.86 86.09 8.53
C GLU A 430 -19.65 87.60 8.30
N PHE A 431 -19.86 88.08 7.07
CA PHE A 431 -19.69 89.49 6.68
C PHE A 431 -21.00 90.26 6.39
N ASP A 432 -22.15 89.59 6.49
CA ASP A 432 -23.51 90.18 6.59
C ASP A 432 -24.02 90.10 8.03
#